data_AF-A0A6I2M3D5-F1
#
_entry.id   AF-A0A6I2M3D5-F1
#
_cell.length_a   1.000
_cell.length_b   1.000
_cell.length_c   1.000
_cell.angle_alpha   90.00
_cell.angle_beta   90.00
_cell.angle_gamma   90.00
#
_symmetry.space_group_name_H-M   'P 1'
#
loop_
_entity.id
_entity.type
_entity.pdbx_description
1 polymer ?
#
loop_
_entity_poly.entity_id
_entity_poly.type
_entity_poly.pdbx_seq_one_letter_code
_entity_poly.pdbx_strand_id
1 'polypeptide(L)' 'MAGVIFLFFIISLLFFIGAFHYLKLAQQSASYPPKHVVHQKAAVLAGGGTLALLIGILFYSFQ' A
#
# COMPACT_ATOMS: atom_id res chain seq x y z
N MET A 1 14.63 12.96 -13.58
CA MET A 1 13.48 12.08 -13.29
C MET A 1 13.65 11.22 -12.04
N ALA A 2 14.89 10.91 -11.60
CA ALA A 2 15.16 10.08 -10.43
C ALA A 2 14.39 10.47 -9.13
N GLY A 3 14.28 11.76 -8.82
CA GLY A 3 13.52 12.21 -7.64
C GLY A 3 12.04 11.85 -7.70
N VAL A 4 11.41 11.95 -8.87
CA VAL A 4 9.98 11.60 -9.06
C VAL A 4 9.80 10.09 -8.92
N ILE A 5 10.70 9.28 -9.49
CA ILE A 5 10.69 7.81 -9.36
C ILE A 5 10.84 7.40 -7.89
N PHE A 6 11.76 8.05 -7.17
CA PHE A 6 11.96 7.81 -5.75
C PHE A 6 10.70 8.08 -4.91
N LEU A 7 9.94 9.13 -5.23
CA LEU A 7 8.67 9.42 -4.56
C LEU A 7 7.65 8.28 -4.75
N PHE A 8 7.53 7.71 -5.95
CA PHE A 8 6.63 6.58 -6.19
C PHE A 8 7.00 5.37 -5.33
N PHE A 9 8.30 5.08 -5.18
CA PHE A 9 8.75 3.99 -4.30
C PHE A 9 8.48 4.26 -2.82
N ILE A 10 8.68 5.49 -2.34
CA ILE A 10 8.34 5.86 -0.96
C ILE A 10 6.83 5.73 -0.71
N ILE A 11 6.00 6.26 -1.61
CA ILE A 11 4.54 6.20 -1.48
C ILE A 11 4.08 4.74 -1.45
N SER A 12 4.62 3.91 -2.35
CA SER A 12 4.34 2.48 -2.37
C SER A 12 4.70 1.80 -1.05
N LEU A 13 5.89 2.09 -0.52
CA LEU A 13 6.36 1.55 0.76
C LEU A 13 5.42 1.94 1.91
N LEU A 14 5.05 3.21 2.02
CA LEU A 14 4.13 3.69 3.06
C LEU A 14 2.75 3.03 2.96
N PHE A 15 2.26 2.81 1.74
CA PHE A 15 0.98 2.14 1.51
C PHE A 15 1.03 0.67 1.94
N PHE A 16 2.12 -0.05 1.65
CA PHE A 16 2.29 -1.42 2.13
C PHE A 16 2.43 -1.52 3.64
N ILE A 17 3.13 -0.59 4.29
CA ILE A 17 3.17 -0.51 5.77
C ILE A 17 1.76 -0.34 6.34
N GLY A 18 0.97 0.57 5.76
CA GLY A 18 -0.43 0.77 6.15
C GLY A 18 -1.28 -0.47 5.91
N ALA A 19 -1.14 -1.13 4.77
CA ALA A 19 -1.85 -2.37 4.46
C ALA A 19 -1.53 -3.47 5.48
N PHE A 20 -0.26 -3.66 5.82
CA PHE A 20 0.17 -4.64 6.82
C PHE A 20 -0.38 -4.33 8.21
N HIS A 21 -0.44 -3.05 8.60
CA HIS A 21 -1.07 -2.62 9.84
C HIS A 21 -2.55 -3.06 9.91
N TYR A 22 -3.33 -2.81 8.85
CA TYR A 22 -4.74 -3.23 8.82
C TYR A 22 -4.92 -4.74 8.71
N LEU A 23 -4.04 -5.47 8.01
CA LEU A 23 -4.07 -6.93 8.00
C LEU A 23 -3.86 -7.52 9.40
N LYS A 24 -2.90 -6.97 10.16
CA LYS A 24 -2.68 -7.36 11.56
C LYS A 24 -3.88 -7.03 12.45
N LEU A 25 -4.53 -5.88 12.22
CA LEU A 25 -5.75 -5.49 12.92
C LEU A 25 -6.91 -6.46 12.62
N ALA A 26 -7.05 -6.92 11.37
CA ALA A 26 -8.10 -7.85 10.96
C ALA A 26 -7.97 -9.24 11.59
N GLN A 27 -6.76 -9.65 11.96
CA GLN A 27 -6.48 -10.92 12.65
C GLN A 27 -6.94 -10.92 14.12
N GLN A 28 -7.25 -9.75 14.70
CA GLN A 28 -7.70 -9.67 16.09
C GLN A 28 -9.14 -10.21 16.23
N SER A 29 -9.37 -10.98 17.31
CA SER A 29 -10.62 -11.72 17.51
C SER A 29 -11.82 -10.81 17.81
N ALA A 30 -11.60 -9.80 18.66
CA ALA A 30 -12.56 -8.73 18.94
C ALA A 30 -11.99 -7.41 18.40
N SER A 31 -12.40 -7.03 17.19
CA SER A 31 -11.94 -5.81 16.53
C SER A 31 -13.13 -4.94 16.18
N TYR A 32 -13.15 -3.72 16.74
CA TYR A 32 -13.87 -2.60 16.16
C TYR A 32 -12.82 -1.71 15.47
N PRO A 33 -13.02 -1.31 14.21
CA PRO A 33 -14.22 -1.48 13.36
C PRO A 33 -14.40 -2.91 12.79
N PRO A 34 -15.58 -3.25 12.24
CA PRO A 34 -15.88 -4.58 11.68
C PRO A 34 -14.80 -5.08 10.70
N LYS A 35 -14.48 -6.38 10.76
CA LYS A 35 -13.39 -6.99 9.98
C LYS A 35 -13.46 -6.71 8.48
N HIS A 36 -14.65 -6.69 7.88
CA HIS A 36 -14.80 -6.39 6.45
C HIS A 36 -14.35 -4.95 6.10
N VAL A 37 -14.58 -3.97 6.98
CA VAL A 37 -14.11 -2.58 6.80
C VAL A 37 -12.58 -2.52 6.89
N VAL A 38 -12.00 -3.26 7.82
CA VAL A 38 -10.54 -3.36 7.98
C VAL A 38 -9.90 -4.00 6.74
N HIS A 39 -10.49 -5.07 6.22
CA HIS A 39 -10.04 -5.72 4.98
C HIS A 39 -10.17 -4.81 3.76
N GLN A 40 -11.26 -4.04 3.62
CA GLN A 40 -11.40 -3.05 2.55
C GLN A 40 -10.29 -1.99 2.60
N LYS A 41 -9.99 -1.46 3.80
CA LYS A 41 -8.88 -0.50 3.97
C LYS A 41 -7.53 -1.10 3.60
N ALA A 42 -7.27 -2.34 4.04
CA ALA A 42 -6.06 -3.07 3.67
C ALA A 42 -5.96 -3.28 2.15
N ALA A 43 -7.07 -3.64 1.50
CA ALA A 43 -7.12 -3.87 0.05
C ALA A 43 -6.88 -2.58 -0.75
N VAL A 44 -7.47 -1.46 -0.34
CA VAL A 44 -7.25 -0.15 -0.99
C VAL A 44 -5.78 0.27 -0.87
N LEU A 45 -5.18 0.12 0.31
CA LEU A 45 -3.78 0.46 0.52
C LEU A 45 -2.83 -0.47 -0.23
N ALA A 46 -3.09 -1.78 -0.21
CA ALA A 46 -2.32 -2.74 -0.99
C ALA A 46 -2.41 -2.46 -2.49
N GLY A 47 -3.63 -2.24 -3.02
CA GLY A 47 -3.85 -1.91 -4.43
C GLY A 47 -3.18 -0.61 -4.85
N GLY A 48 -3.32 0.46 -4.05
CA GLY A 48 -2.63 1.72 -4.28
C GLY A 48 -1.10 1.57 -4.23
N GLY A 49 -0.58 0.76 -3.29
CA GLY A 49 0.85 0.49 -3.14
C GLY A 49 1.42 -0.26 -4.34
N THR A 50 0.69 -1.28 -4.83
CA THR A 50 1.03 -2.00 -6.05
C THR A 50 0.98 -1.10 -7.28
N LEU A 51 -0.04 -0.25 -7.43
CA LEU A 51 -0.12 0.70 -8.54
C LEU A 51 1.04 1.70 -8.53
N ALA A 52 1.36 2.29 -7.37
CA ALA A 52 2.49 3.20 -7.23
C ALA A 52 3.83 2.51 -7.53
N LEU A 53 4.00 1.25 -7.10
CA LEU A 53 5.18 0.44 -7.41
C LEU A 53 5.33 0.21 -8.92
N LEU A 54 4.25 -0.19 -9.60
CA LEU A 54 4.26 -0.45 -11.03
C LEU A 54 4.59 0.81 -11.83
N ILE A 55 4.05 1.97 -11.44
CA ILE A 55 4.40 3.26 -12.06
C ILE A 55 5.87 3.59 -11.83
N GLY A 56 6.39 3.41 -10.61
CA GLY A 56 7.80 3.61 -10.29
C GLY A 56 8.72 2.73 -11.13
N ILE A 57 8.39 1.44 -11.28
CA ILE A 57 9.13 0.49 -12.12
C ILE A 57 9.07 0.90 -13.60
N LEU A 58 7.89 1.28 -14.08
CA LEU A 58 7.71 1.72 -15.46
C LEU A 58 8.60 2.94 -15.76
N PHE A 59 8.56 3.98 -14.92
CA PHE A 59 9.43 5.15 -15.11
C PHE A 59 10.92 4.84 -14.96
N TYR A 60 11.29 3.92 -14.07
CA TYR A 60 12.68 3.47 -13.96
C TYR A 60 13.15 2.73 -15.22
N SER A 61 12.27 1.95 -15.87
CA SER A 61 12.61 1.19 -17.09
C SER A 61 12.82 2.06 -18.33
N PHE A 62 12.25 3.26 -18.34
CA PHE A 62 12.37 4.23 -19.44
C PHE A 62 13.35 5.39 -19.14
N GLN A 63 14.04 5.32 -17.99
CA GLN A 63 15.08 6.29 -17.61
C GLN A 63 16.41 5.96 -18.29
#